data_AF-A0A939VTC9-F1
#
_entry.id   AF-A0A939VTC9-F1
#
_cell.length_a   1.000
_cell.length_b   1.000
_cell.length_c   1.000
_cell.angle_alpha   90.00
_cell.angle_beta   90.00
_cell.angle_gamma   90.00
#
_symmetry.space_group_name_H-M   'P 1'
#
loop_
_entity.id
_entity.type
_entity.pdbx_description
1 polymer ?
#
loop_
_entity_poly.entity_id
_entity_poly.type
_entity_poly.pdbx_seq_one_letter_code
_entity_poly.pdbx_strand_id
1 'polypeptide(L)'
;MRDLSDRMHQPELTSVINAIIQADELGVGIGQLLRIQGDQLRHKRFARAETLANEAPVKILFPVVIFIFPSVFIILVGPILHQAMQTLAG
;
A
#
# COMPACT_ATOMS: atom_id res chain seq x y z
N MET A 1 31.16 15.80 29.68
CA MET A 1 30.90 15.42 28.27
C MET A 1 30.53 16.60 27.38
N ARG A 2 29.84 17.64 27.87
CA ARG A 2 29.61 18.90 27.12
C ARG A 2 30.91 19.60 26.68
N ASP A 3 31.94 19.57 27.53
CA ASP A 3 33.23 20.24 27.31
C ASP A 3 34.09 19.62 26.18
N LEU A 4 33.80 18.39 25.74
CA LEU A 4 34.49 17.73 24.62
C LEU A 4 33.89 18.12 23.26
N SER A 5 32.60 18.47 23.22
CA SER A 5 31.89 18.91 22.02
C SER A 5 32.39 20.29 21.58
N ASP A 6 32.61 21.21 22.51
CA ASP A 6 33.01 22.59 22.20
C ASP A 6 34.46 22.69 21.68
N ARG A 7 35.32 21.71 21.98
CA ARG A 7 36.72 21.70 21.51
C ARG A 7 36.88 21.07 20.13
N MET A 8 35.96 20.20 19.73
CA MET A 8 35.99 19.53 18.44
C MET A 8 35.02 20.24 17.48
N HIS A 9 35.53 21.20 16.71
CA HIS A 9 34.81 21.90 15.63
C HIS A 9 34.50 20.98 14.43
N GLN A 10 34.01 19.77 14.69
CA GLN A 10 33.57 18.82 13.67
C GLN A 10 32.10 18.47 13.94
N PRO A 11 31.15 19.04 13.17
CA PRO A 11 29.70 18.83 13.37
C PRO A 11 29.27 17.36 13.39
N GLU A 12 29.99 16.47 12.70
CA GLU A 12 29.71 15.03 12.70
C GLU A 12 29.85 14.40 14.11
N LEU A 13 30.86 14.82 14.88
CA LEU A 13 31.11 14.24 16.21
C LEU A 13 30.08 14.72 17.23
N THR A 14 29.56 15.94 17.07
CA THR A 14 28.49 16.50 17.90
C THR A 14 27.18 15.72 17.68
N SER A 15 26.89 15.32 16.44
CA SER A 15 25.72 14.48 16.12
C SER A 15 25.81 13.11 16.79
N VAL A 16 27.00 12.51 16.87
CA VAL A 16 27.22 11.21 17.49
C VAL A 16 27.07 11.28 19.01
N ILE A 17 27.63 12.32 19.65
CA ILE A 17 27.51 12.52 21.10
C ILE A 17 26.04 12.77 21.48
N ASN A 18 25.29 13.54 20.69
CA ASN A 18 23.86 13.77 20.91
C ASN A 18 23.01 12.50 20.72
N ALA A 19 23.39 11.61 19.80
CA ALA A 19 22.73 10.32 19.63
C ALA A 19 23.01 9.36 20.81
N ILE A 20 24.23 9.40 21.37
CA ILE A 20 24.60 8.61 22.56
C ILE A 20 23.88 9.14 23.81
N ILE A 21 23.75 10.47 23.97
CA ILE A 21 23.01 11.08 25.08
C ILE A 21 21.50 10.79 24.95
N GLN A 22 20.93 10.86 23.74
CA GLN A 22 19.52 10.44 23.52
C GLN A 22 19.30 8.96 23.80
N ALA A 23 20.29 8.11 23.52
CA ALA A 23 20.23 6.68 23.87
C ALA A 23 20.31 6.45 25.39
N ASP A 24 20.98 7.34 26.13
CA ASP A 24 21.11 7.30 27.58
C ASP A 24 19.87 7.87 28.30
N GLU A 25 19.25 8.93 27.75
CA GLU A 25 18.08 9.61 28.33
C GLU A 25 16.77 8.84 28.17
N LEU A 26 16.65 7.97 27.16
CA LEU A 26 15.36 7.36 26.85
C LEU A 26 14.97 6.23 27.81
N GLY A 27 15.89 5.46 28.39
CA GLY A 27 15.56 4.33 29.30
C GLY A 27 14.62 3.24 28.73
N VAL A 28 14.10 3.44 27.53
CA VAL A 28 13.30 2.52 26.73
C VAL A 28 14.31 1.66 26.00
N GLY A 29 14.70 0.58 26.66
CA GLY A 29 15.80 -0.27 26.21
C GLY A 29 15.69 -0.59 24.73
N ILE A 30 16.84 -0.64 24.05
CA ILE A 30 16.99 -1.03 22.63
C ILE A 30 16.10 -2.23 22.27
N GLY A 31 15.85 -3.15 23.21
CA GLY A 31 14.90 -4.25 23.07
C GLY A 31 13.44 -3.85 22.80
N GLN A 32 12.91 -2.79 23.43
CA GLN A 32 11.56 -2.28 23.16
C GLN A 32 11.47 -1.62 21.78
N LEU A 33 12.50 -0.87 21.37
CA LEU A 33 12.56 -0.31 20.03
C LEU A 33 12.64 -1.40 18.95
N LEU A 34 13.52 -2.39 19.11
CA LEU A 34 13.63 -3.53 18.20
C LEU A 34 12.33 -4.37 18.16
N ARG A 35 11.63 -4.51 19.29
CA ARG A 35 10.34 -5.20 19.36
C ARG A 35 9.26 -4.46 18.57
N ILE A 36 9.16 -3.14 18.74
CA ILE A 36 8.23 -2.30 17.96
C ILE A 36 8.57 -2.37 16.47
N GLN A 37 9.86 -2.28 16.12
CA GLN A 37 10.31 -2.36 14.73
C GLN A 37 10.05 -3.75 14.11
N GLY A 38 10.22 -4.82 14.90
CA GLY A 38 9.89 -6.19 14.50
C GLY A 38 8.41 -6.38 14.20
N ASP A 39 7.54 -5.86 15.06
CA ASP A 39 6.09 -5.89 14.85
C ASP A 39 5.70 -5.08 13.60
N GLN A 40 6.28 -3.90 13.40
CA GLN A 40 6.06 -3.09 12.20
C GLN A 40 6.51 -3.79 10.92
N LEU A 41 7.67 -4.45 10.94
CA LEU A 41 8.16 -5.23 9.79
C LEU A 41 7.22 -6.38 9.45
N ARG A 42 6.67 -7.07 10.48
CA ARG A 42 5.67 -8.11 10.30
C ARG A 42 4.41 -7.54 9.63
N HIS A 43 3.86 -6.45 10.15
CA HIS A 43 2.69 -5.79 9.56
C HIS A 43 2.94 -5.34 8.12
N LYS A 44 4.11 -4.76 7.82
CA LYS A 44 4.48 -4.34 6.46
C LYS A 44 4.51 -5.51 5.47
N ARG A 45 4.97 -6.68 5.90
CA ARG A 45 4.94 -7.91 5.07
C ARG A 45 3.51 -8.37 4.79
N PHE A 46 2.64 -8.33 5.80
CA PHE A 46 1.22 -8.67 5.62
C PHE A 46 0.50 -7.68 4.72
N ALA A 47 0.68 -6.38 4.92
CA ALA A 47 0.08 -5.35 4.09
C ALA A 47 0.47 -5.50 2.61
N ARG A 48 1.73 -5.83 2.31
CA ARG A 48 2.16 -6.08 0.92
C ARG A 48 1.48 -7.31 0.30
N ALA A 49 1.26 -8.36 1.08
CA ALA A 49 0.52 -9.53 0.62
C ALA A 49 -0.95 -9.18 0.38
N GLU A 50 -1.55 -8.38 1.26
CA GLU A 50 -2.92 -7.89 1.14
C GLU A 50 -3.11 -6.99 -0.07
N THR A 51 -2.16 -6.09 -0.37
CA THR A 51 -2.21 -5.28 -1.60
C THR A 51 -2.18 -6.15 -2.86
N LEU A 52 -1.35 -7.20 -2.88
CA LEU A 52 -1.30 -8.14 -4.01
C LEU A 52 -2.59 -8.96 -4.13
N ALA A 53 -3.20 -9.33 -3.01
CA ALA A 53 -4.49 -10.01 -2.98
C ALA A 53 -5.62 -9.09 -3.50
N ASN A 54 -5.62 -7.82 -3.11
CA ASN A 54 -6.63 -6.84 -3.54
C ASN A 54 -6.54 -6.49 -5.03
N GLU A 55 -5.38 -6.69 -5.67
CA GLU A 55 -5.25 -6.54 -7.13
C GLU A 55 -5.83 -7.75 -7.91
N ALA A 56 -5.97 -8.92 -7.28
CA ALA A 56 -6.44 -10.13 -7.95
C ALA A 56 -7.90 -10.03 -8.46
N PRO A 57 -8.88 -9.49 -7.69
CA PRO A 57 -10.25 -9.29 -8.17
C PRO A 57 -10.34 -8.46 -9.44
N VAL A 58 -9.58 -7.37 -9.53
CA VAL A 58 -9.62 -6.48 -10.71
C VAL A 58 -9.09 -7.19 -11.95
N LYS A 59 -8.04 -8.00 -11.81
CA LYS A 59 -7.48 -8.81 -12.90
C LYS A 59 -8.46 -9.89 -13.39
N ILE A 60 -9.29 -10.43 -12.51
CA ILE A 60 -10.33 -11.42 -12.85
C ILE A 60 -11.58 -10.74 -13.43
N LEU A 61 -11.94 -9.55 -12.93
CA LEU A 61 -13.11 -8.81 -13.40
C LEU A 61 -12.98 -8.38 -14.86
N PHE A 62 -11.79 -7.95 -15.29
CA PHE A 62 -11.56 -7.50 -16.67
C PHE A 62 -11.97 -8.51 -17.74
N PRO A 63 -11.47 -9.77 -17.76
CA PRO A 63 -11.91 -10.77 -18.73
C PRO A 63 -13.39 -11.11 -18.56
N VAL A 64 -13.90 -11.20 -17.32
CA VAL A 64 -15.32 -11.50 -17.07
C VAL A 64 -16.23 -10.46 -17.71
N VAL A 65 -15.93 -9.18 -17.56
CA VAL A 65 -16.70 -8.10 -18.21
C VAL A 65 -16.63 -8.27 -19.72
N ILE A 66 -15.45 -8.46 -20.32
CA ILE A 66 -15.32 -8.59 -21.77
C ILE A 66 -16.09 -9.78 -22.35
N PHE A 67 -16.20 -10.90 -21.63
CA PHE A 67 -16.91 -12.08 -22.14
C PHE A 67 -18.41 -12.11 -21.80
N ILE A 68 -18.81 -11.65 -20.61
CA ILE A 68 -20.20 -11.72 -20.15
C ILE A 68 -20.99 -10.47 -20.57
N PHE A 69 -20.41 -9.28 -20.45
CA PHE A 69 -21.10 -8.03 -20.76
C PHE A 69 -21.67 -7.97 -22.18
N PRO A 70 -20.93 -8.32 -23.26
CA PRO A 70 -21.50 -8.29 -24.61
C PRO A 70 -22.62 -9.32 -24.80
N SER A 71 -22.52 -10.50 -24.17
CA SER A 71 -23.58 -11.51 -24.23
C SER A 71 -24.87 -11.00 -23.59
N VAL A 72 -24.77 -10.42 -22.39
CA VAL A 72 -25.93 -9.82 -21.69
C VAL A 72 -26.51 -8.65 -22.47
N PHE A 73 -25.66 -7.79 -23.05
CA PHE A 73 -26.09 -6.67 -23.87
C PHE A 73 -26.89 -7.11 -25.10
N ILE A 74 -26.43 -8.15 -25.81
CA ILE A 74 -27.14 -8.72 -26.96
C ILE A 74 -28.50 -9.28 -26.54
N ILE A 75 -28.58 -9.98 -25.40
CA ILE A 75 -29.85 -10.53 -24.91
C ILE A 75 -30.86 -9.42 -24.56
N LEU A 76 -30.38 -8.32 -23.97
CA LEU A 76 -31.23 -7.21 -23.55
C LEU A 76 -31.68 -6.33 -24.73
N VAL A 77 -30.73 -5.93 -25.58
CA VAL A 77 -30.95 -4.95 -26.65
C VAL A 77 -31.39 -5.60 -27.97
N GLY A 78 -30.98 -6.85 -28.20
CA GLY A 78 -31.33 -7.63 -29.40
C GLY A 78 -32.83 -7.64 -29.74
N PRO A 79 -33.75 -8.01 -28.81
CA PRO A 79 -35.18 -8.02 -29.13
C PRO A 79 -35.75 -6.62 -29.33
N ILE A 80 -35.24 -5.60 -28.62
CA ILE A 80 -35.68 -4.21 -28.75
C ILE A 80 -35.35 -3.70 -30.15
N LEU A 81 -34.12 -3.92 -30.61
CA LEU A 81 -33.71 -3.57 -31.97
C LEU A 81 -34.50 -4.35 -33.02
N HIS A 82 -34.73 -5.65 -32.78
CA HIS A 82 -35.52 -6.47 -33.70
C HIS A 82 -36.95 -5.94 -33.85
N GLN A 83 -37.61 -5.58 -32.74
CA GLN A 83 -38.97 -5.05 -32.74
C GLN A 83 -39.03 -3.63 -33.32
N ALA A 84 -38.04 -2.78 -33.03
CA ALA A 84 -37.95 -1.45 -33.62
C ALA A 84 -37.80 -1.51 -35.15
N MET A 85 -36.96 -2.42 -35.67
CA MET A 85 -36.81 -2.63 -37.12
C MET A 85 -38.11 -3.10 -37.78
N GLN A 86 -38.84 -4.03 -37.16
CA GLN A 86 -40.14 -4.48 -37.68
C GLN A 86 -41.17 -3.34 -37.70
N THR A 87 -41.17 -2.47 -36.69
CA THR A 87 -42.10 -1.34 -36.59
C THR A 87 -41.78 -0.22 -37.59
N LEU A 88 -40.51 -0.05 -37.95
CA LEU A 88 -40.08 0.95 -38.94
C LEU A 88 -40.23 0.48 -40.40
N ALA A 89 -40.24 -0.84 -40.61
CA ALA A 89 -40.33 -1.46 -41.94
C ALA A 89 -41.77 -1.80 -42.37
N GLY A 90 -42.75 -1.71 -41.46
CA GLY A 90 -44.19 -1.85 -41.74
C GLY A 90 -44.90 -0.50 -41.69
#